data_AF-A0A9E4ACW0-F1
#
_entry.id   AF-A0A9E4ACW0-F1
#
_cell.length_a   1.000
_cell.length_b   1.000
_cell.length_c   1.000
_cell.angle_alpha   90.00
_cell.angle_beta   90.00
_cell.angle_gamma   90.00
#
_symmetry.space_group_name_H-M   'P 1'
#
loop_
_entity.id
_entity.type
_entity.pdbx_description
1 polymer ?
#
loop_
_entity_poly.entity_id
_entity_poly.type
_entity_poly.pdbx_seq_one_letter_code
_entity_poly.pdbx_strand_id
1 'polypeptide(L)'
;MRRERLGPPVTQVEARRGYEELAKIRDAFKPGLRLELIDFPDYRIPERKPAINHIWYDDDGRLWVFLWPAEADSMYRAHVYDAGGAFLHVAEWPRGISIWHGGLSGDIAVGVRKVEFDVEQVVRLRFLPQPASNPPGE
;
A
#
# COMPACT_ATOMS: atom_id res chain seq x y z
N MET A 1 3.86 25.61 -8.98
CA MET A 1 4.72 24.41 -8.96
C MET A 1 3.93 23.26 -8.35
N ARG A 2 3.60 22.21 -9.12
CA ARG A 2 2.98 20.99 -8.58
C ARG A 2 4.08 20.26 -7.80
N ARG A 3 4.01 20.19 -6.46
CA ARG A 3 4.87 19.28 -5.70
C ARG A 3 4.52 17.86 -6.17
N GLU A 4 5.45 17.19 -6.85
CA GLU A 4 5.28 15.77 -7.14
C GLU A 4 5.08 15.05 -5.80
N ARG A 5 3.89 14.48 -5.60
CA ARG A 5 3.61 13.61 -4.45
C ARG A 5 4.30 12.28 -4.75
N LEU A 6 5.60 12.23 -4.51
CA LEU A 6 6.39 11.01 -4.63
C LEU A 6 6.31 10.22 -3.34
N GLY A 7 6.26 8.89 -3.46
CA GLY A 7 6.35 8.00 -2.31
C GLY A 7 7.77 7.92 -1.74
N PRO A 8 7.96 7.10 -0.70
CA PRO A 8 9.27 6.91 -0.08
C PRO A 8 10.29 6.35 -1.08
N PRO A 9 11.60 6.58 -0.83
CA PRO A 9 12.66 5.99 -1.63
C PRO A 9 12.54 4.46 -1.65
N VAL A 10 12.89 3.87 -2.79
CA VAL A 10 13.13 2.43 -2.89
C VAL A 10 14.47 2.14 -2.23
N THR A 11 14.46 1.22 -1.28
CA THR A 11 15.66 0.79 -0.57
C THR A 11 16.52 -0.12 -1.46
N GLN A 12 17.81 -0.26 -1.15
CA GLN A 12 18.68 -1.18 -1.91
C GLN A 12 18.18 -2.63 -1.83
N VAL A 13 17.59 -3.02 -0.71
CA VAL A 13 17.03 -4.37 -0.51
C VAL A 13 15.79 -4.58 -1.38
N GLU A 14 14.88 -3.61 -1.43
CA GLU A 14 13.70 -3.63 -2.31
C GLU A 14 14.11 -3.66 -3.78
N ALA A 15 15.09 -2.84 -4.19
CA ALA A 15 15.59 -2.81 -5.56
C ALA A 15 16.19 -4.15 -5.98
N ARG A 16 17.02 -4.76 -5.12
CA ARG A 16 17.61 -6.08 -5.37
C ARG A 16 16.52 -7.14 -5.54
N ARG A 17 15.53 -7.20 -4.64
CA ARG A 17 14.39 -8.12 -4.75
C ARG A 17 13.61 -7.90 -6.05
N GLY A 18 13.40 -6.64 -6.43
CA GLY A 18 12.75 -6.28 -7.70
C GLY A 18 13.49 -6.85 -8.91
N TYR A 19 14.82 -6.71 -8.96
CA TYR A 19 15.64 -7.30 -10.02
C TYR A 19 15.64 -8.83 -10.00
N GLU A 20 15.66 -9.45 -8.82
CA GLU A 20 15.56 -10.91 -8.69
C GLU A 20 14.23 -11.46 -9.21
N GLU A 21 13.11 -10.80 -8.89
CA GLU A 21 11.78 -11.19 -9.41
C GLU A 21 11.68 -10.96 -10.93
N LEU A 22 12.19 -9.85 -11.45
CA LEU A 22 12.26 -9.61 -12.90
C LEU A 22 13.08 -10.70 -13.62
N ALA A 23 14.19 -11.13 -13.02
CA ALA A 23 15.01 -12.22 -13.57
C ALA A 23 14.23 -13.55 -13.60
N LYS A 24 13.51 -13.88 -12.52
CA LYS A 24 12.64 -15.08 -12.47
C LYS A 24 11.55 -15.04 -13.53
N ILE A 25 10.87 -13.90 -13.69
CA ILE A 25 9.84 -13.71 -14.72
C ILE A 25 10.46 -13.93 -16.10
N ARG A 26 11.56 -13.24 -16.41
CA ARG A 26 12.28 -13.38 -17.68
C ARG A 26 12.66 -14.83 -17.97
N ASP A 27 13.17 -15.55 -16.97
CA ASP A 27 13.59 -16.94 -17.12
C ASP A 27 12.39 -17.90 -17.28
N ALA A 28 11.27 -17.64 -16.59
CA ALA A 28 10.03 -18.40 -16.73
C ALA A 28 9.39 -18.27 -18.12
N PHE A 29 9.63 -17.15 -18.82
CA PHE A 29 9.16 -16.96 -20.20
C PHE A 29 10.05 -17.64 -21.25
N LYS A 30 11.29 -18.04 -20.94
CA LYS A 30 12.24 -18.62 -21.92
C LYS A 30 11.85 -19.98 -22.54
N PRO A 31 11.23 -20.94 -21.84
CA PRO A 31 10.91 -22.23 -22.44
C PRO A 31 9.48 -22.27 -22.98
N GLY A 32 9.29 -21.96 -24.27
CA GLY A 32 8.08 -22.38 -25.00
C GLY A 32 7.44 -21.38 -25.95
N LEU A 33 7.71 -20.08 -25.84
CA LEU A 33 7.34 -19.11 -26.86
C LEU A 33 8.50 -18.94 -27.85
N ARG A 34 8.21 -18.84 -29.15
CA ARG A 34 9.14 -18.26 -30.14
C ARG A 34 9.36 -16.77 -29.79
N LEU A 35 10.13 -16.53 -28.73
CA LEU A 35 10.41 -15.22 -28.14
C LEU A 35 11.48 -14.44 -28.90
N GLU A 36 12.02 -14.99 -30.00
CA GLU A 36 12.84 -14.22 -30.95
C GLU A 36 12.09 -13.00 -31.54
N LEU A 37 10.78 -12.88 -31.32
CA LEU A 37 9.93 -11.78 -31.78
C LEU A 37 9.48 -10.81 -30.67
N ILE A 38 9.79 -11.07 -29.39
CA ILE A 38 9.40 -10.16 -28.29
C ILE A 38 10.65 -9.87 -27.45
N ASP A 39 11.28 -8.73 -27.72
CA ASP A 39 12.28 -8.16 -26.82
C ASP A 39 11.62 -7.89 -25.47
N PHE A 40 11.98 -8.66 -24.44
CA PHE A 40 11.55 -8.36 -23.08
C PHE A 40 12.17 -7.01 -22.69
N PRO A 41 11.37 -5.97 -22.45
CA PRO A 41 11.92 -4.63 -22.31
C PRO A 41 12.81 -4.53 -21.06
N ASP A 42 13.85 -3.70 -21.15
CA ASP A 42 14.73 -3.40 -20.03
C ASP A 42 13.98 -2.61 -18.96
N TYR A 43 13.40 -3.32 -18.00
CA TYR A 43 12.78 -2.71 -16.83
C TYR A 43 13.85 -2.23 -15.84
N ARG A 44 13.77 -0.97 -15.47
CA ARG A 44 14.52 -0.39 -14.34
C ARG A 44 13.60 -0.22 -13.15
N ILE A 45 14.09 -0.58 -11.97
CA ILE A 45 13.37 -0.26 -10.73
C ILE A 45 13.48 1.26 -10.49
N PRO A 46 12.36 1.97 -10.28
CA PRO A 46 12.39 3.41 -10.03
C PRO A 46 13.07 3.73 -8.70
N GLU A 47 13.60 4.93 -8.57
CA GLU A 47 14.26 5.39 -7.33
C GLU A 47 13.28 5.58 -6.16
N ARG A 48 12.00 5.80 -6.47
CA ARG A 48 10.93 6.04 -5.49
C ARG A 48 9.71 5.20 -5.77
N LYS A 49 9.06 4.80 -4.68
CA LYS A 49 7.75 4.16 -4.71
C LYS A 49 6.69 5.17 -5.16
N PRO A 50 5.56 4.71 -5.73
CA PRO A 50 4.40 5.57 -5.90
C PRO A 50 3.94 6.08 -4.51
N ALA A 51 3.35 7.28 -4.44
CA ALA A 51 2.87 7.80 -3.15
C ALA A 51 1.71 6.99 -2.57
N ILE A 52 0.87 6.43 -3.43
CA ILE A 52 -0.29 5.62 -3.07
C ILE A 52 0.08 4.16 -3.23
N ASN A 53 -0.16 3.37 -2.19
CA ASN A 53 -0.01 1.93 -2.19
C ASN A 53 -1.29 1.25 -2.67
N HIS A 54 -2.44 1.64 -2.11
CA HIS A 54 -3.74 1.04 -2.41
C HIS A 54 -4.86 2.05 -2.25
N ILE A 55 -5.96 1.84 -2.97
CA ILE A 55 -7.21 2.59 -2.83
C ILE A 55 -8.36 1.60 -2.74
N TRP A 56 -9.30 1.80 -1.81
CA TRP A 56 -10.51 0.97 -1.70
C TRP A 56 -11.67 1.76 -1.08
N TYR A 57 -12.87 1.20 -1.17
CA TYR A 57 -14.05 1.68 -0.45
C TYR A 57 -14.37 0.75 0.70
N ASP A 58 -14.83 1.32 1.82
CA ASP A 58 -15.38 0.54 2.93
C ASP A 58 -16.88 0.30 2.78
N ASP A 59 -17.46 -0.45 3.72
CA ASP A 59 -18.88 -0.86 3.68
C ASP A 59 -19.84 0.34 3.86
N ASP A 60 -19.34 1.47 4.36
CA ASP A 60 -20.12 2.71 4.47
C ASP A 60 -19.97 3.62 3.23
N GLY A 61 -19.21 3.19 2.22
CA GLY A 61 -18.97 3.93 0.98
C GLY A 61 -17.92 5.04 1.10
N ARG A 62 -17.09 5.05 2.15
CA ARG A 62 -15.97 6.00 2.29
C ARG A 62 -14.76 5.51 1.51
N LEU A 63 -14.04 6.45 0.90
CA LEU A 63 -12.83 6.18 0.13
C LEU A 63 -11.60 6.20 1.04
N TRP A 64 -10.83 5.12 1.00
CA TRP A 64 -9.57 4.98 1.72
C TRP A 64 -8.40 5.02 0.75
N VAL A 65 -7.47 5.95 0.97
CA VAL A 65 -6.24 6.11 0.18
C VAL A 65 -5.04 5.76 1.04
N PHE A 66 -4.56 4.53 0.94
CA PHE A 66 -3.41 4.04 1.68
C PHE A 66 -2.11 4.48 1.01
N LEU A 67 -1.25 5.10 1.81
CA LEU A 67 0.03 5.63 1.35
C LEU A 67 1.12 4.57 1.46
N TRP A 68 2.09 4.59 0.55
CA TRP A 68 3.25 3.72 0.67
C TRP A 68 4.04 4.08 1.94
N PRO A 69 4.25 3.13 2.87
CA PRO A 69 5.04 3.38 4.07
C PRO A 69 6.53 3.44 3.75
N ALA A 70 7.25 4.29 4.47
CA ALA A 70 8.70 4.23 4.53
C ALA A 70 9.15 2.98 5.30
N GLU A 71 10.39 2.54 5.11
CA GLU A 71 10.89 1.33 5.76
C GLU A 71 10.91 1.46 7.30
N ALA A 72 11.20 2.66 7.81
CA ALA A 72 11.23 2.95 9.24
C ALA A 72 9.84 3.16 9.87
N ASP A 73 8.77 3.21 9.06
CA ASP A 73 7.42 3.44 9.59
C ASP A 73 6.93 2.20 10.35
N SER A 74 6.52 2.43 11.59
CA SER A 74 5.89 1.44 12.47
C SER A 74 4.37 1.37 12.29
N MET A 75 3.79 2.36 11.61
CA MET A 75 2.36 2.50 11.37
C MET A 75 2.07 2.60 9.88
N TYR A 76 1.00 1.96 9.45
CA TYR A 76 0.36 2.23 8.18
C TYR A 76 -0.57 3.43 8.30
N ARG A 77 -0.77 4.16 7.19
CA ARG A 77 -1.55 5.39 7.15
C ARG A 77 -2.41 5.48 5.90
N ALA A 78 -3.70 5.76 6.07
CA ALA A 78 -4.61 6.08 4.98
C ALA A 78 -5.30 7.43 5.19
N HIS A 79 -5.54 8.16 4.10
CA HIS A 79 -6.46 9.29 4.11
C HIS A 79 -7.87 8.78 3.80
N VAL A 80 -8.86 9.18 4.59
CA VAL A 80 -10.25 8.74 4.46
C VAL A 80 -11.11 9.90 3.98
N TYR A 81 -11.91 9.66 2.95
CA TYR A 81 -12.81 10.64 2.35
C TYR A 81 -14.24 10.10 2.35
N ASP A 82 -15.23 10.97 2.43
CA ASP A 82 -16.62 10.58 2.23
C ASP A 82 -16.95 10.30 0.75
N ALA A 83 -18.18 9.85 0.49
CA ALA A 83 -18.65 9.56 -0.87
C ALA A 83 -18.69 10.81 -1.78
N GLY A 84 -18.72 12.03 -1.21
CA GLY A 84 -18.63 13.29 -1.94
C GLY A 84 -17.19 13.74 -2.21
N GLY A 85 -16.20 13.01 -1.69
CA GLY A 85 -14.77 13.35 -1.80
C GLY A 85 -14.28 14.33 -0.74
N ALA A 86 -15.09 14.67 0.27
CA ALA A 86 -14.63 15.50 1.38
C ALA A 86 -13.69 14.70 2.29
N PHE A 87 -12.56 15.31 2.67
CA PHE A 87 -11.62 14.70 3.60
C PHE A 87 -12.25 14.56 4.99
N LEU A 88 -12.21 13.36 5.56
CA LEU A 88 -12.74 13.06 6.89
C LEU A 88 -11.62 13.06 7.93
N HIS A 89 -10.62 12.19 7.78
CA HIS A 89 -9.51 12.04 8.72
C HIS A 89 -8.35 11.23 8.14
N VAL A 90 -7.26 11.16 8.90
CA VAL A 90 -6.15 10.22 8.68
C VAL A 90 -6.34 9.02 9.60
N ALA A 91 -6.45 7.83 9.03
CA ALA A 91 -6.48 6.58 9.77
C ALA A 91 -5.08 5.98 9.87
N GLU A 92 -4.68 5.59 11.07
CA GLU A 92 -3.38 4.96 11.34
C GLU A 92 -3.56 3.64 12.07
N TRP A 93 -2.79 2.62 11.68
CA TRP A 93 -2.82 1.32 12.34
C TRP A 93 -1.44 0.65 12.33
N PRO A 94 -1.15 -0.27 13.26
CA PRO A 94 0.15 -0.93 13.31
C PRO A 94 0.53 -1.63 12.02
N ARG A 95 1.80 -1.50 11.64
CA ARG A 95 2.38 -2.24 10.52
C ARG A 95 2.27 -3.75 10.76
N GLY A 96 2.08 -4.51 9.68
CA GLY A 96 1.89 -5.97 9.74
C GLY A 96 0.44 -6.41 9.94
N ILE A 97 -0.50 -5.48 10.07
CA ILE A 97 -1.93 -5.76 10.04
C ILE A 97 -2.49 -5.39 8.66
N SER A 98 -2.94 -6.39 7.92
CA SER A 98 -3.66 -6.23 6.66
C SER A 98 -5.14 -6.00 6.96
N ILE A 99 -5.70 -4.88 6.48
CA ILE A 99 -7.12 -4.55 6.66
C ILE A 99 -7.93 -4.57 5.35
N TRP A 100 -7.26 -4.76 4.22
CA TRP A 100 -7.91 -4.72 2.90
C TRP A 100 -8.72 -5.98 2.54
N HIS A 101 -8.56 -7.06 3.31
CA HIS A 101 -9.30 -8.32 3.11
C HIS A 101 -10.51 -8.48 4.05
N GLY A 102 -10.76 -7.54 4.96
CA GLY A 102 -11.82 -7.63 5.96
C GLY A 102 -12.84 -6.51 5.85
N GLY A 103 -13.97 -6.66 6.56
CA GLY A 103 -15.01 -5.64 6.63
C GLY A 103 -14.51 -4.40 7.38
N LEU A 104 -14.63 -3.24 6.73
CA LEU A 104 -14.45 -1.93 7.34
C LEU A 104 -15.82 -1.26 7.38
N SER A 105 -16.27 -0.89 8.58
CA SER A 105 -17.51 -0.12 8.76
C SER A 105 -17.40 0.72 10.03
N GLY A 106 -17.91 1.94 9.95
CA GLY A 106 -17.88 2.95 11.01
C GLY A 106 -16.46 3.25 11.47
N ASP A 107 -16.21 3.04 12.74
CA ASP A 107 -14.91 3.19 13.37
C ASP A 107 -14.15 1.86 13.48
N ILE A 108 -14.62 0.78 12.86
CA ILE A 108 -14.10 -0.57 13.05
C ILE A 108 -13.52 -1.13 11.76
N ALA A 109 -12.34 -1.73 11.86
CA ALA A 109 -11.80 -2.61 10.83
C ALA A 109 -11.57 -4.01 11.39
N VAL A 110 -11.93 -5.02 10.61
CA VAL A 110 -11.45 -6.38 10.82
C VAL A 110 -10.23 -6.58 9.93
N GLY A 111 -9.10 -6.96 10.52
CA GLY A 111 -7.86 -7.21 9.82
C GLY A 111 -7.27 -8.57 10.15
N VAL A 112 -6.19 -8.90 9.47
CA VAL A 112 -5.40 -10.11 9.70
C VAL A 112 -3.97 -9.71 9.99
N ARG A 113 -3.37 -10.32 11.01
CA ARG A 113 -1.94 -10.26 11.27
C ARG A 113 -1.33 -11.65 11.23
N LYS A 114 -0.12 -11.76 10.74
CA LYS A 114 0.69 -12.98 10.85
C LYS A 114 1.47 -12.95 12.16
N VAL A 115 1.42 -14.05 12.91
CA VAL A 115 2.19 -14.24 14.15
C VAL A 115 3.23 -15.34 13.95
N GLU A 116 3.85 -15.80 15.04
CA GLU A 116 4.86 -16.85 15.00
C GLU A 116 4.37 -18.10 14.24
N PHE A 117 5.30 -18.77 13.54
CA PHE A 117 5.03 -19.93 12.70
C PHE A 117 4.02 -19.70 11.56
N ASP A 118 3.91 -18.45 11.06
CA ASP A 118 3.02 -18.05 9.97
C ASP A 118 1.53 -18.27 10.25
N VAL A 119 1.16 -18.33 11.53
CA VAL A 119 -0.24 -18.43 11.95
C VAL A 119 -0.95 -17.10 11.72
N GLU A 120 -2.13 -17.13 11.12
CA GLU A 120 -2.95 -15.95 10.91
C GLU A 120 -3.89 -15.71 12.09
N GLN A 121 -3.94 -14.46 12.56
CA GLN A 121 -4.86 -14.02 13.61
C GLN A 121 -5.76 -12.91 13.07
N VAL A 122 -7.07 -13.09 13.25
CA VAL A 122 -8.05 -12.02 13.04
C VAL A 122 -7.94 -11.02 14.17
N VAL A 123 -7.79 -9.75 13.82
CA VAL A 123 -7.73 -8.63 14.76
C VAL A 123 -8.85 -7.66 14.46
N ARG A 124 -9.41 -7.09 15.52
CA ARG A 124 -10.38 -6.00 15.42
C ARG A 124 -9.71 -4.71 15.85
N LEU A 125 -9.68 -3.74 14.94
CA LEU A 125 -9.19 -2.40 15.19
C LEU A 125 -10.38 -1.46 15.41
N ARG A 126 -10.16 -0.46 16.27
CA ARG A 126 -11.08 0.66 16.44
C ARG A 126 -10.31 1.96 16.20
N PHE A 127 -10.74 2.74 15.21
CA PHE A 127 -10.20 4.06 14.90
C PHE A 127 -10.92 5.10 15.75
N LEU A 128 -10.20 5.69 16.70
CA LEU A 128 -10.77 6.78 17.48
C LEU A 128 -10.82 8.04 16.61
N PRO A 129 -11.90 8.83 16.68
CA PRO A 129 -11.95 10.13 16.03
C PRO A 129 -10.78 10.97 16.51
N GLN A 130 -9.86 11.34 15.61
CA GLN A 130 -8.94 12.42 15.91
C GLN A 130 -9.66 13.74 15.59
N PRO A 131 -9.63 14.74 16.48
CA PRO A 131 -10.11 16.07 16.12
C PRO A 131 -9.37 16.51 14.86
N ALA A 132 -10.10 17.05 13.88
CA ALA A 132 -9.54 17.50 12.61
C ALA A 132 -8.36 18.43 12.87
N SER A 133 -7.14 17.90 12.81
CA SER A 133 -5.95 18.71 12.69
C SER A 133 -5.98 19.28 11.28
N ASN A 134 -5.89 20.61 11.19
CA ASN A 134 -6.02 21.37 9.94
C ASN A 134 -5.35 20.67 8.76
N PRO A 135 -5.96 20.70 7.56
CA PRO A 135 -5.39 20.06 6.39
C PRO A 135 -3.95 20.52 6.16
N PRO A 136 -3.04 19.63 5.71
CA PRO A 136 -1.68 20.02 5.40
C PRO A 136 -1.66 20.94 4.16
N GLY A 137 -1.54 22.25 4.41
CA GLY A 137 -1.17 23.28 3.44
C GLY A 137 -2.34 24.02 2.78
N GLU A 138 -2.61 25.23 3.29
CA GLU A 138 -2.78 26.40 2.42
C GLU A 138 -1.39 26.97 2.07
#